data_AF-A0A3A9VMW5-F1
#
_entry.id   AF-A0A3A9VMW5-F1
#
_cell.length_a   1.000
_cell.length_b   1.000
_cell.length_c   1.000
_cell.angle_alpha   90.00
_cell.angle_beta   90.00
_cell.angle_gamma   90.00
#
_symmetry.space_group_name_H-M   'P 1'
#
loop_
_entity.id
_entity.type
_entity.pdbx_description
1 polymer ?
#
loop_
_entity_poly.entity_id
_entity_poly.type
_entity_poly.pdbx_seq_one_letter_code
_entity_poly.pdbx_strand_id
1 'polypeptide(L)'
;MKKKLILILSFMVITIVFLNIGRSIYMPFVNKVKGKETVDSRIKDFQEKVWDRLEKNLGLAGYKMDFPKEIIIVAFKEERKLQVYSKDYNGIKLIKEYPFTAFSGELGPKLKEGDKQIPEGIYKVEYLNPNSSYYLSIKVSYPNEFDKSKTKLTDISDMGGDIFIHGKSVTIGCIPIGDEAIEEVFLLTQKAMNNSVKVIISPRDFRVNSSYPKIEGIDWENELYEIINNELKTLPSSGYI
;
A
#
# COMPACT_ATOMS: atom_id res chain seq x y z
N MET A 1 4.33 8.67 -53.21
CA MET A 1 3.68 9.23 -52.00
C MET A 1 3.25 8.16 -50.99
N LYS A 2 2.52 7.09 -51.38
CA LYS A 2 2.04 6.05 -50.45
C LYS A 2 3.15 5.35 -49.62
N LYS A 3 4.30 5.01 -50.20
CA LYS A 3 5.42 4.36 -49.47
C LYS A 3 6.02 5.25 -48.36
N LYS A 4 6.16 6.56 -48.60
CA LYS A 4 6.63 7.52 -47.58
C LYS A 4 5.62 7.64 -46.43
N LEU A 5 4.34 7.68 -46.75
CA LEU A 5 3.27 7.76 -45.74
C LEU A 5 3.23 6.51 -44.85
N ILE A 6 3.39 5.31 -45.45
CA ILE A 6 3.47 4.05 -44.71
C ILE A 6 4.69 4.02 -43.78
N LEU A 7 5.86 4.44 -44.25
CA LEU A 7 7.08 4.52 -43.43
C LEU A 7 6.92 5.46 -42.24
N ILE A 8 6.30 6.62 -42.43
CA ILE A 8 6.04 7.58 -41.35
C ILE A 8 5.07 6.99 -40.31
N LEU A 9 3.97 6.37 -40.76
CA LEU A 9 3.00 5.72 -39.88
C LEU A 9 3.63 4.55 -39.09
N SER A 10 4.42 3.71 -39.75
CA SER A 10 5.14 2.61 -39.10
C SER A 10 6.12 3.13 -38.05
N PHE A 11 6.86 4.20 -38.34
CA PHE A 11 7.76 4.83 -37.38
C PHE A 11 7.00 5.41 -36.19
N MET A 12 5.85 6.05 -36.43
CA MET A 12 4.99 6.60 -35.37
C MET A 12 4.48 5.49 -34.44
N VAL A 13 3.99 4.38 -35.00
CA VAL A 13 3.53 3.23 -34.22
C VAL A 13 4.67 2.61 -33.43
N ILE A 14 5.84 2.40 -34.04
CA ILE A 14 7.02 1.87 -33.33
C ILE A 14 7.43 2.80 -32.20
N THR A 15 7.38 4.11 -32.40
CA THR A 15 7.71 5.10 -31.36
C THR A 15 6.70 5.04 -30.21
N ILE A 16 5.40 4.98 -30.50
CA ILE A 16 4.35 4.85 -29.47
C ILE A 16 4.51 3.54 -28.69
N VAL A 17 4.78 2.43 -29.37
CA VAL A 17 5.03 1.13 -28.75
C VAL A 17 6.29 1.18 -27.89
N PHE A 18 7.38 1.79 -28.36
CA PHE A 18 8.61 1.96 -27.60
C PHE A 18 8.44 2.88 -26.39
N LEU A 19 7.64 3.95 -26.50
CA LEU A 19 7.32 4.82 -25.36
C LEU A 19 6.45 4.10 -24.32
N ASN A 20 5.55 3.22 -24.74
CA ASN A 20 4.71 2.46 -23.81
C ASN A 20 5.42 1.27 -23.16
N ILE A 21 6.22 0.51 -23.92
CA ILE A 21 6.82 -0.76 -23.47
C ILE A 21 8.29 -0.57 -23.06
N GLY A 22 9.03 0.31 -23.74
CA GLY A 22 10.44 0.60 -23.51
C GLY A 22 10.71 1.54 -22.33
N ARG A 23 9.70 1.80 -21.49
CA ARG A 23 9.79 2.72 -20.34
C ARG A 23 10.92 2.34 -19.38
N SER A 24 11.24 1.07 -19.21
CA SER A 24 12.40 0.65 -18.41
C SER A 24 13.76 1.05 -19.01
N ILE A 25 13.85 1.25 -20.33
CA ILE A 25 15.09 1.55 -21.05
C ILE A 25 15.40 3.05 -21.04
N TYR A 26 14.40 3.90 -21.31
CA TYR A 26 14.64 5.35 -21.43
C TYR A 26 14.44 6.12 -20.12
N MET A 27 13.61 5.63 -19.18
CA MET A 27 13.39 6.33 -17.90
C MET A 27 14.67 6.52 -17.06
N PRO A 28 15.65 5.60 -17.03
CA PRO A 28 16.93 5.86 -16.33
C PRO A 28 17.65 7.11 -16.84
N PHE A 29 17.62 7.35 -18.16
CA PHE A 29 18.21 8.54 -18.78
C PHE A 29 17.36 9.78 -18.52
N VAL A 30 16.04 9.69 -18.68
CA VAL A 30 15.12 10.81 -18.39
C VAL A 30 15.24 11.24 -16.92
N ASN A 31 15.24 10.30 -15.96
CA ASN A 31 15.37 10.58 -14.53
C ASN A 31 16.73 11.20 -14.19
N LYS A 32 17.79 10.82 -14.92
CA LYS A 32 19.11 11.45 -14.79
C LYS A 32 19.11 12.92 -15.22
N VAL A 33 18.25 13.31 -16.17
CA VAL A 33 18.14 14.68 -16.69
C VAL A 33 17.09 15.51 -15.94
N LYS A 34 15.92 14.93 -15.61
CA LYS A 34 14.78 15.62 -14.96
C LYS A 34 14.95 15.77 -13.44
N GLY A 35 15.84 15.00 -12.81
CA GLY A 35 15.91 14.87 -11.36
C GLY A 35 14.81 13.95 -10.81
N LYS A 36 14.80 13.75 -9.48
CA LYS A 36 13.76 12.96 -8.78
C LYS A 36 12.47 13.77 -8.67
N GLU A 37 11.33 13.13 -8.89
CA GLU A 37 10.02 13.78 -8.74
C GLU A 37 9.66 13.95 -7.27
N THR A 38 8.98 15.06 -6.93
CA THR A 38 8.37 15.25 -5.61
C THR A 38 7.01 14.56 -5.55
N VAL A 39 6.51 14.31 -4.34
CA VAL A 39 5.17 13.76 -4.12
C VAL A 39 4.12 14.63 -4.81
N ASP A 40 4.17 15.94 -4.62
CA ASP A 40 3.21 16.88 -5.20
C ASP A 40 3.29 16.97 -6.72
N SER A 41 4.49 16.88 -7.30
CA SER A 41 4.64 16.83 -8.76
C SER A 41 4.03 15.56 -9.32
N ARG A 42 4.30 14.42 -8.68
CA ARG A 42 3.87 13.11 -9.16
C ARG A 42 2.35 12.93 -9.09
N ILE A 43 1.71 13.45 -8.03
CA ILE A 43 0.26 13.39 -7.85
C ILE A 43 -0.49 14.12 -8.97
N LYS A 44 0.07 15.19 -9.54
CA LYS A 44 -0.57 15.93 -10.64
C LYS A 44 -0.86 15.06 -11.86
N ASP A 45 -0.08 14.01 -12.07
CA ASP A 45 -0.24 13.11 -13.22
C ASP A 45 -1.50 12.23 -13.15
N PHE A 46 -2.01 11.99 -11.94
CA PHE A 46 -3.08 11.00 -11.72
C PHE A 46 -4.23 11.48 -10.83
N GLN A 47 -4.12 12.63 -10.15
CA GLN A 47 -5.14 13.07 -9.18
C GLN A 47 -6.56 13.18 -9.76
N GLU A 48 -6.71 13.64 -11.01
CA GLU A 48 -8.02 13.77 -11.67
C GLU A 48 -8.63 12.39 -11.92
N LYS A 49 -7.84 11.46 -12.46
CA LYS A 49 -8.29 10.07 -12.69
C LYS A 49 -8.60 9.35 -11.38
N VAL A 50 -7.85 9.64 -10.31
CA VAL A 50 -8.12 9.09 -8.98
C VAL A 50 -9.43 9.64 -8.44
N TRP A 51 -9.71 10.94 -8.64
CA TRP A 51 -11.00 11.53 -8.26
C TRP A 51 -12.15 10.79 -8.94
N ASP A 52 -12.09 10.61 -10.26
CA ASP A 52 -13.14 9.91 -11.02
C ASP A 52 -13.41 8.48 -10.49
N ARG A 53 -12.36 7.78 -10.06
CA ARG A 53 -12.48 6.42 -9.51
C ARG A 53 -12.97 6.37 -8.05
N LEU A 54 -12.75 7.43 -7.28
CA LEU A 54 -13.04 7.47 -5.84
C LEU A 54 -14.28 8.30 -5.48
N GLU A 55 -14.75 9.21 -6.34
CA GLU A 55 -15.80 10.18 -6.02
C GLU A 55 -17.04 9.53 -5.40
N LYS A 56 -17.53 8.43 -5.97
CA LYS A 56 -18.67 7.69 -5.43
C LYS A 56 -18.40 7.15 -4.01
N ASN A 57 -17.24 6.54 -3.81
CA ASN A 57 -16.85 5.93 -2.54
C ASN A 57 -16.63 7.00 -1.46
N LEU A 58 -15.96 8.09 -1.82
CA LEU A 58 -15.80 9.28 -1.00
C LEU A 58 -17.16 9.87 -0.62
N GLY A 59 -18.08 10.00 -1.58
CA GLY A 59 -19.43 10.48 -1.35
C GLY A 59 -20.21 9.64 -0.33
N LEU A 60 -20.12 8.31 -0.43
CA LEU A 60 -20.70 7.37 0.55
C LEU A 60 -20.06 7.50 1.94
N ALA A 61 -18.75 7.76 2.00
CA ALA A 61 -18.05 8.07 3.24
C ALA A 61 -18.36 9.48 3.79
N GLY A 62 -19.03 10.35 3.02
CA GLY A 62 -19.42 11.71 3.43
C GLY A 62 -18.58 12.85 2.83
N TYR A 63 -17.73 12.54 1.85
CA TYR A 63 -16.79 13.46 1.22
C TYR A 63 -17.22 13.74 -0.23
N LYS A 64 -17.90 14.87 -0.47
CA LYS A 64 -18.47 15.19 -1.80
C LYS A 64 -17.49 15.90 -2.75
N MET A 65 -16.57 16.70 -2.22
CA MET A 65 -15.64 17.54 -3.00
C MET A 65 -14.28 17.71 -2.30
N ASP A 66 -13.95 16.83 -1.35
CA ASP A 66 -12.69 16.85 -0.63
C ASP A 66 -12.23 15.42 -0.32
N PHE A 67 -11.02 15.29 0.20
CA PHE A 67 -10.46 14.06 0.73
C PHE A 67 -10.40 14.09 2.26
N PRO A 68 -10.54 12.92 2.92
CA PRO A 68 -10.36 12.80 4.36
C PRO A 68 -8.96 13.26 4.80
N LYS A 69 -8.89 13.96 5.93
CA LYS A 69 -7.63 14.39 6.55
C LYS A 69 -7.06 13.35 7.53
N GLU A 70 -7.88 12.40 7.96
CA GLU A 70 -7.46 11.23 8.74
C GLU A 70 -7.93 9.97 8.03
N ILE A 71 -7.00 9.04 7.80
CA ILE A 71 -7.31 7.71 7.26
C ILE A 71 -6.63 6.61 8.09
N ILE A 72 -7.18 5.40 8.00
CA ILE A 72 -6.59 4.18 8.54
C ILE A 72 -6.48 3.17 7.40
N ILE A 73 -5.29 2.60 7.22
CA ILE A 73 -5.03 1.54 6.26
C ILE A 73 -5.02 0.21 7.01
N VAL A 74 -5.72 -0.79 6.51
CA VAL A 74 -5.75 -2.13 7.10
C VAL A 74 -5.47 -3.17 6.04
N ALA A 75 -4.47 -4.02 6.25
CA ALA A 75 -4.10 -5.09 5.35
C ALA A 75 -4.37 -6.44 6.02
N PHE A 76 -5.08 -7.33 5.32
CA PHE A 76 -5.37 -8.68 5.78
C PHE A 76 -4.67 -9.70 4.91
N LYS A 77 -3.82 -10.53 5.53
CA LYS A 77 -2.95 -11.47 4.81
C LYS A 77 -3.72 -12.66 4.25
N GLU A 78 -4.61 -13.26 5.03
CA GLU A 78 -5.43 -14.42 4.62
C GLU A 78 -6.39 -14.06 3.49
N GLU A 79 -7.15 -12.97 3.67
CA GLU A 79 -8.11 -12.47 2.69
C GLU A 79 -7.44 -11.77 1.50
N ARG A 80 -6.12 -11.53 1.59
CA ARG A 80 -5.31 -10.84 0.56
C ARG A 80 -5.96 -9.55 0.09
N LYS A 81 -6.33 -8.69 1.04
CA LYS A 81 -7.00 -7.42 0.75
C LYS A 81 -6.49 -6.30 1.65
N LEU A 82 -6.51 -5.09 1.12
CA LEU A 82 -6.22 -3.84 1.80
C LEU A 82 -7.49 -2.99 1.84
N GLN A 83 -7.86 -2.49 3.01
CA GLN A 83 -8.97 -1.58 3.23
C GLN A 83 -8.43 -0.21 3.61
N VAL A 84 -9.07 0.85 3.11
CA VAL A 84 -8.81 2.22 3.55
C VAL A 84 -10.08 2.79 4.16
N TYR A 85 -9.96 3.27 5.39
CA TYR A 85 -11.03 3.90 6.15
C TYR A 85 -10.76 5.40 6.26
N SER A 86 -11.82 6.21 6.23
CA SER A 86 -11.79 7.61 6.68
C SER A 86 -12.16 7.69 8.15
N LYS A 87 -11.62 8.67 8.86
CA LYS A 87 -12.04 9.02 10.21
C LYS A 87 -12.33 10.52 10.29
N ASP A 88 -13.49 10.87 10.84
CA ASP A 88 -13.84 12.24 11.15
C ASP A 88 -14.74 12.30 12.40
N TYR A 89 -15.33 13.46 12.68
CA TYR A 89 -16.20 13.66 13.84
C TYR A 89 -17.50 12.82 13.80
N ASN A 90 -17.91 12.31 12.63
CA ASN A 90 -19.03 11.39 12.46
C ASN A 90 -18.63 9.92 12.62
N GLY A 91 -17.36 9.63 12.90
CA GLY A 91 -16.84 8.28 13.13
C GLY A 91 -15.95 7.75 12.00
N ILE A 92 -15.80 6.43 11.96
CA ILE A 92 -14.95 5.72 11.01
C ILE A 92 -15.83 5.07 9.94
N LYS A 93 -15.46 5.24 8.66
CA LYS A 93 -16.19 4.68 7.52
C LYS A 93 -15.23 4.06 6.51
N LEU A 94 -15.63 2.94 5.90
CA LEU A 94 -14.86 2.32 4.84
C LEU A 94 -14.96 3.18 3.58
N ILE A 95 -13.81 3.53 2.98
CA ILE A 95 -13.75 4.19 1.68
C ILE A 95 -13.76 3.12 0.60
N LYS A 96 -12.78 2.21 0.61
CA LYS A 96 -12.61 1.22 -0.45
C LYS A 96 -11.75 0.04 0.00
N GLU A 97 -11.95 -1.10 -0.65
CA GLU A 97 -11.12 -2.30 -0.54
C GLU A 97 -10.34 -2.56 -1.84
N TYR A 98 -9.13 -3.08 -1.71
CA TYR A 98 -8.20 -3.35 -2.80
C TYR A 98 -7.63 -4.76 -2.64
N PRO A 99 -7.75 -5.65 -3.63
CA PRO A 99 -7.10 -6.95 -3.55
C PRO A 99 -5.58 -6.79 -3.61
N PHE A 100 -4.85 -7.66 -2.92
CA PHE A 100 -3.43 -7.83 -3.19
C PHE A 100 -3.27 -8.45 -4.58
N THR A 101 -2.28 -8.01 -5.32
CA THR A 101 -1.99 -8.51 -6.67
C THR A 101 -0.93 -9.61 -6.67
N ALA A 102 -0.19 -9.76 -5.58
CA ALA A 102 0.70 -10.88 -5.28
C ALA A 102 0.86 -11.01 -3.75
N PHE A 103 1.31 -12.17 -3.29
CA PHE A 103 1.50 -12.45 -1.87
C PHE A 103 2.74 -13.32 -1.67
N SER A 104 3.49 -13.08 -0.60
CA SER A 104 4.63 -13.90 -0.18
C SER A 104 4.55 -14.19 1.31
N GLY A 105 5.13 -15.31 1.70
CA GLY A 105 5.12 -15.76 3.09
C GLY A 105 3.84 -16.52 3.46
N GLU A 106 3.59 -16.59 4.76
CA GLU A 106 2.47 -17.27 5.41
C GLU A 106 1.91 -16.40 6.55
N LEU A 107 0.87 -16.87 7.24
CA LEU A 107 0.38 -16.20 8.46
C LEU A 107 1.47 -16.25 9.54
N GLY A 108 1.58 -15.18 10.32
CA GLY A 108 2.62 -14.97 11.30
C GLY A 108 3.46 -13.72 11.01
N PRO A 109 4.05 -13.10 12.04
CA PRO A 109 4.80 -11.86 11.90
C PRO A 109 6.12 -12.06 11.15
N LYS A 110 6.70 -10.95 10.71
CA LYS A 110 8.06 -10.89 10.17
C LYS A 110 9.06 -10.86 11.33
N LEU A 111 10.05 -11.75 11.31
CA LEU A 111 11.01 -11.93 12.41
C LEU A 111 12.44 -11.54 12.05
N LYS A 112 12.80 -11.57 10.75
CA LYS A 112 14.15 -11.21 10.28
C LYS A 112 14.16 -10.78 8.82
N GLU A 113 15.23 -10.12 8.39
CA GLU A 113 15.44 -9.81 6.99
C GLU A 113 15.47 -11.10 6.14
N GLY A 114 14.89 -11.02 4.93
CA GLY A 114 14.88 -12.14 3.98
C GLY A 114 13.92 -13.29 4.27
N ASP A 115 13.15 -13.27 5.37
CA ASP A 115 12.13 -14.30 5.68
C ASP A 115 10.89 -14.28 4.75
N LYS A 116 10.79 -13.29 3.85
CA LYS A 116 9.70 -13.10 2.88
C LYS A 116 8.32 -12.86 3.51
N GLN A 117 8.25 -12.62 4.82
CA GLN A 117 7.02 -12.34 5.56
C GLN A 117 6.61 -10.88 5.40
N ILE A 118 5.31 -10.67 5.26
CA ILE A 118 4.67 -9.38 5.55
C ILE A 118 4.50 -9.31 7.08
N PRO A 119 4.95 -8.23 7.76
CA PRO A 119 4.81 -8.12 9.21
C PRO A 119 3.35 -8.07 9.65
N GLU A 120 3.09 -8.35 10.92
CA GLU A 120 1.76 -8.30 11.54
C GLU A 120 1.85 -7.40 12.77
N GLY A 121 0.97 -6.39 12.88
CA GLY A 121 1.03 -5.41 13.97
C GLY A 121 0.42 -4.06 13.62
N ILE A 122 0.66 -3.09 14.50
CA ILE A 122 0.22 -1.69 14.36
C ILE A 122 1.41 -0.82 14.00
N TYR A 123 1.29 -0.13 12.88
CA TYR A 123 2.34 0.69 12.28
C TYR A 123 1.80 2.06 11.90
N LYS A 124 2.68 2.90 11.37
CA LYS A 124 2.33 4.14 10.69
C LYS A 124 2.98 4.21 9.32
N VAL A 125 2.46 5.09 8.47
CA VAL A 125 3.17 5.53 7.29
C VAL A 125 4.34 6.41 7.72
N GLU A 126 5.54 6.09 7.23
CA GLU A 126 6.77 6.83 7.50
C GLU A 126 7.01 7.90 6.43
N TYR A 127 6.92 7.53 5.15
CA TYR A 127 7.01 8.44 4.03
C TYR A 127 6.37 7.88 2.75
N LEU A 128 6.15 8.78 1.80
CA LEU A 128 5.69 8.48 0.44
C LEU A 128 6.86 8.53 -0.54
N ASN A 129 7.00 7.50 -1.36
CA ASN A 129 8.04 7.42 -2.40
C ASN A 129 7.42 7.51 -3.81
N PRO A 130 7.46 8.69 -4.45
CA PRO A 130 6.97 8.86 -5.82
C PRO A 130 7.93 8.29 -6.88
N ASN A 131 9.17 7.96 -6.51
CA ASN A 131 10.22 7.47 -7.41
C ASN A 131 10.48 5.97 -7.22
N SER A 132 9.47 5.21 -6.81
CA SER A 132 9.62 3.78 -6.54
C SER A 132 9.91 3.00 -7.82
N SER A 133 10.84 2.04 -7.75
CA SER A 133 11.01 1.03 -8.80
C SER A 133 9.74 0.20 -9.02
N TYR A 134 8.78 0.24 -8.08
CA TYR A 134 7.48 -0.43 -8.12
C TYR A 134 6.32 0.54 -8.38
N TYR A 135 6.56 1.56 -9.21
CA TYR A 135 5.63 2.63 -9.60
C TYR A 135 5.44 3.73 -8.54
N LEU A 136 4.74 3.42 -7.45
CA LEU A 136 4.60 4.27 -6.26
C LEU A 136 4.76 3.37 -5.04
N SER A 137 5.27 3.88 -3.93
CA SER A 137 5.29 3.11 -2.68
C SER A 137 5.11 3.96 -1.43
N ILE A 138 4.53 3.34 -0.41
CA ILE A 138 4.25 3.91 0.91
C ILE A 138 5.08 3.11 1.92
N LYS A 139 6.00 3.76 2.63
CA LYS A 139 6.86 3.11 3.63
C LYS A 139 6.05 2.86 4.90
N VAL A 140 6.03 1.60 5.36
CA VAL A 140 5.47 1.20 6.66
C VAL A 140 6.59 1.23 7.70
N SER A 141 6.28 1.73 8.90
CA SER A 141 7.24 1.90 10.01
C SER A 141 7.59 0.59 10.74
N TYR A 142 7.84 -0.49 10.01
CA TYR A 142 8.40 -1.73 10.55
C TYR A 142 9.93 -1.61 10.64
N PRO A 143 10.58 -2.15 11.70
CA PRO A 143 9.98 -2.75 12.89
C PRO A 143 9.49 -1.69 13.91
N ASN A 144 8.38 -1.97 14.59
CA ASN A 144 7.86 -1.14 15.70
C ASN A 144 8.44 -1.60 17.06
N GLU A 145 8.04 -0.96 18.16
CA GLU A 145 8.51 -1.32 19.50
C GLU A 145 8.10 -2.72 19.96
N PHE A 146 6.91 -3.20 19.55
CA PHE A 146 6.50 -4.56 19.84
C PHE A 146 7.40 -5.56 19.12
N ASP A 147 7.64 -5.38 17.82
CA ASP A 147 8.54 -6.23 17.03
C ASP A 147 9.93 -6.30 17.68
N LYS A 148 10.49 -5.14 18.07
CA LYS A 148 11.80 -5.06 18.74
C LYS A 148 11.79 -5.72 20.11
N SER A 149 10.70 -5.66 20.85
CA SER A 149 10.60 -6.32 22.17
C SER A 149 10.57 -7.84 22.10
N LYS A 150 10.17 -8.40 20.94
CA LYS A 150 10.05 -9.85 20.73
C LYS A 150 11.22 -10.46 19.96
N THR A 151 12.08 -9.63 19.37
CA THR A 151 13.23 -10.11 18.61
C THR A 151 14.25 -10.80 19.51
N LYS A 152 14.85 -11.89 19.01
CA LYS A 152 16.00 -12.57 19.63
C LYS A 152 17.31 -12.19 18.93
N LEU A 153 17.26 -11.32 17.92
CA LEU A 153 18.42 -10.86 17.17
C LEU A 153 19.27 -9.94 18.05
N THR A 154 20.60 -10.08 17.92
CA THR A 154 21.55 -9.21 18.64
C THR A 154 21.62 -7.82 18.02
N ASP A 155 21.45 -7.73 16.69
CA ASP A 155 21.37 -6.47 15.96
C ASP A 155 19.94 -6.26 15.44
N ILE A 156 19.34 -5.10 15.75
CA ILE A 156 17.98 -4.75 15.31
C ILE A 156 17.93 -4.58 13.79
N SER A 157 19.04 -4.21 13.15
CA SER A 157 19.10 -4.08 11.70
C SER A 157 18.86 -5.41 10.97
N ASP A 158 19.16 -6.55 11.60
CA ASP A 158 18.89 -7.89 11.07
C ASP A 158 17.39 -8.20 10.97
N MET A 159 16.52 -7.38 11.57
CA MET A 159 15.07 -7.48 11.35
C MET A 159 14.67 -7.05 9.93
N GLY A 160 15.53 -6.27 9.27
CA GLY A 160 15.24 -5.53 8.05
C GLY A 160 14.35 -4.32 8.33
N GLY A 161 13.85 -3.70 7.26
CA GLY A 161 13.00 -2.52 7.38
C GLY A 161 12.21 -2.15 6.12
N ASP A 162 12.48 -2.78 4.99
CA ASP A 162 11.92 -2.42 3.70
C ASP A 162 10.52 -3.01 3.46
N ILE A 163 9.56 -2.57 4.27
CA ILE A 163 8.15 -2.91 4.15
C ILE A 163 7.39 -1.76 3.50
N PHE A 164 6.80 -2.07 2.34
CA PHE A 164 6.07 -1.09 1.54
C PHE A 164 4.71 -1.61 1.10
N ILE A 165 3.75 -0.70 0.99
CA ILE A 165 2.56 -0.87 0.15
C ILE A 165 2.90 -0.23 -1.20
N HIS A 166 2.75 -0.95 -2.32
CA HIS A 166 3.19 -0.45 -3.62
C HIS A 166 2.33 -0.88 -4.80
N GLY A 167 2.68 -0.40 -5.99
CA GLY A 167 2.07 -0.76 -7.27
C GLY A 167 2.42 -2.17 -7.71
N LYS A 168 2.93 -2.33 -8.95
CA LYS A 168 3.47 -3.56 -9.58
C LYS A 168 3.22 -4.89 -8.85
N SER A 169 2.63 -5.84 -9.57
CA SER A 169 2.21 -7.16 -9.05
C SER A 169 3.35 -8.17 -8.81
N VAL A 170 4.37 -7.78 -8.04
CA VAL A 170 5.52 -8.61 -7.65
C VAL A 170 5.89 -8.31 -6.19
N THR A 171 6.26 -9.30 -5.38
CA THR A 171 6.65 -9.04 -3.99
C THR A 171 7.53 -10.14 -3.38
N ILE A 172 8.40 -9.75 -2.44
CA ILE A 172 9.16 -10.60 -1.53
C ILE A 172 9.10 -9.96 -0.13
N GLY A 173 7.91 -9.85 0.46
CA GLY A 173 7.66 -9.32 1.81
C GLY A 173 6.95 -7.96 1.89
N CYS A 174 6.57 -7.37 0.76
CA CYS A 174 5.75 -6.14 0.66
C CYS A 174 4.28 -6.44 0.33
N ILE A 175 3.44 -5.41 0.32
CA ILE A 175 2.01 -5.47 -0.03
C ILE A 175 1.77 -4.82 -1.41
N PRO A 176 1.73 -5.60 -2.51
CA PRO A 176 1.45 -5.07 -3.84
C PRO A 176 -0.06 -5.00 -4.10
N ILE A 177 -0.59 -3.81 -4.42
CA ILE A 177 -2.02 -3.62 -4.74
C ILE A 177 -2.26 -3.24 -6.20
N GLY A 178 -1.21 -3.14 -7.01
CA GLY A 178 -1.30 -2.78 -8.43
C GLY A 178 -1.31 -1.26 -8.66
N ASP A 179 -0.98 -0.86 -9.88
CA ASP A 179 -0.64 0.55 -10.19
C ASP A 179 -1.84 1.51 -10.01
N GLU A 180 -3.05 1.12 -10.42
CA GLU A 180 -4.23 1.98 -10.25
C GLU A 180 -4.65 2.12 -8.78
N ALA A 181 -4.57 1.03 -8.02
CA ALA A 181 -4.92 1.04 -6.59
C ALA A 181 -3.92 1.85 -5.78
N ILE A 182 -2.61 1.73 -6.08
CA ILE A 182 -1.60 2.50 -5.35
C ILE A 182 -1.72 4.00 -5.61
N GLU A 183 -2.15 4.46 -6.79
CA GLU A 183 -2.44 5.90 -7.00
C GLU A 183 -3.50 6.42 -6.03
N GLU A 184 -4.58 5.65 -5.85
CA GLU A 184 -5.69 6.01 -4.96
C GLU A 184 -5.22 6.06 -3.50
N VAL A 185 -4.56 4.99 -3.02
CA VAL A 185 -4.07 4.92 -1.64
C VAL A 185 -2.97 5.95 -1.39
N PHE A 186 -2.09 6.20 -2.35
CA PHE A 186 -1.01 7.19 -2.24
C PHE A 186 -1.56 8.62 -2.17
N LEU A 187 -2.58 8.96 -2.97
CA LEU A 187 -3.24 10.27 -2.88
C LEU A 187 -3.94 10.45 -1.53
N LEU A 188 -4.75 9.47 -1.10
CA LEU A 188 -5.42 9.51 0.20
C LEU A 188 -4.42 9.67 1.34
N THR A 189 -3.31 8.93 1.28
CA THR A 189 -2.22 9.03 2.28
C THR A 189 -1.58 10.40 2.26
N GLN A 190 -1.32 10.99 1.09
CA GLN A 190 -0.76 12.34 1.01
C GLN A 190 -1.67 13.39 1.64
N LYS A 191 -2.99 13.29 1.41
CA LYS A 191 -3.98 14.21 1.99
C LYS A 191 -4.09 14.09 3.50
N ALA A 192 -3.80 12.90 4.05
CA ALA A 192 -3.88 12.61 5.48
C ALA A 192 -2.54 12.66 6.23
N MET A 193 -1.41 12.84 5.53
CA MET A 193 -0.07 12.66 6.09
C MET A 193 0.22 13.54 7.31
N ASN A 194 -0.37 14.74 7.36
CA ASN A 194 -0.21 15.69 8.48
C ASN A 194 -0.80 15.17 9.81
N ASN A 195 -1.70 14.18 9.79
CA ASN A 195 -2.34 13.64 11.00
C ASN A 195 -1.80 12.25 11.39
N SER A 196 -0.68 11.81 10.79
CA SER A 196 -0.15 10.44 10.90
C SER A 196 -1.13 9.37 10.40
N VAL A 197 -0.73 8.59 9.42
CA VAL A 197 -1.58 7.52 8.88
C VAL A 197 -1.30 6.21 9.59
N LYS A 198 -2.28 5.67 10.31
CA LYS A 198 -2.21 4.35 10.96
C LYS A 198 -2.28 3.25 9.91
N VAL A 199 -1.42 2.24 10.04
CA VAL A 199 -1.41 1.04 9.22
C VAL A 199 -1.55 -0.17 10.14
N ILE A 200 -2.60 -0.94 9.98
CA ILE A 200 -2.83 -2.20 10.70
C ILE A 200 -2.55 -3.33 9.71
N ILE A 201 -1.65 -4.26 10.05
CA ILE A 201 -1.46 -5.47 9.25
C ILE A 201 -1.86 -6.66 10.12
N SER A 202 -2.89 -7.38 9.69
CA SER A 202 -3.50 -8.48 10.44
C SER A 202 -3.34 -9.80 9.68
N PRO A 203 -3.16 -10.94 10.38
CA PRO A 203 -3.19 -12.24 9.72
C PRO A 203 -4.53 -12.48 8.99
N ARG A 204 -5.65 -12.09 9.60
CA ARG A 204 -7.02 -12.21 9.06
C ARG A 204 -7.96 -11.16 9.64
N ASP A 205 -9.17 -11.06 9.13
CA ASP A 205 -10.18 -10.17 9.71
C ASP A 205 -10.81 -10.79 10.96
N PHE A 206 -10.28 -10.44 12.15
CA PHE A 206 -10.79 -10.94 13.42
C PHE A 206 -12.23 -10.53 13.75
N ARG A 207 -12.80 -9.57 13.02
CA ARG A 207 -14.23 -9.21 13.15
C ARG A 207 -15.14 -10.23 12.46
N VAL A 208 -14.62 -10.98 11.50
CA VAL A 208 -15.33 -12.03 10.75
C VAL A 208 -14.94 -13.41 11.27
N ASN A 209 -13.64 -13.65 11.46
CA ASN A 209 -13.10 -14.88 12.01
C ASN A 209 -12.25 -14.58 13.25
N SER A 210 -12.85 -14.71 14.42
CA SER A 210 -12.22 -14.41 15.71
C SER A 210 -11.15 -15.42 16.15
N SER A 211 -10.93 -16.50 15.40
CA SER A 211 -9.92 -17.50 15.74
C SER A 211 -8.51 -16.99 15.42
N TYR A 212 -7.67 -16.89 16.45
CA TYR A 212 -6.26 -16.55 16.31
C TYR A 212 -5.48 -17.73 15.71
N PRO A 213 -4.70 -17.51 14.62
CA PRO A 213 -3.86 -18.57 14.08
C PRO A 213 -2.74 -18.90 15.08
N LYS A 214 -2.37 -20.17 15.17
CA LYS A 214 -1.21 -20.59 15.96
C LYS A 214 0.03 -20.54 15.08
N ILE A 215 1.09 -19.89 15.55
CA ILE A 215 2.34 -19.74 14.78
C ILE A 215 3.42 -20.62 15.41
N GLU A 216 3.97 -21.55 14.64
CA GLU A 216 5.00 -22.44 15.14
C GLU A 216 6.26 -21.66 15.54
N GLY A 217 6.82 -21.99 16.72
CA GLY A 217 8.03 -21.34 17.23
C GLY A 217 7.83 -19.94 17.82
N ILE A 218 6.59 -19.45 17.88
CA ILE A 218 6.20 -18.22 18.58
C ILE A 218 5.30 -18.61 19.77
N ASP A 219 5.53 -17.99 20.92
CA ASP A 219 4.76 -18.17 22.16
C ASP A 219 4.06 -16.88 22.64
N TRP A 220 4.25 -15.79 21.91
CA TRP A 220 3.69 -14.46 22.18
C TRP A 220 2.67 -14.00 21.13
N GLU A 221 2.30 -14.86 20.18
CA GLU A 221 1.42 -14.50 19.05
C GLU A 221 0.04 -14.05 19.53
N ASN A 222 -0.48 -14.63 20.60
CA ASN A 222 -1.76 -14.22 21.18
C ASN A 222 -1.72 -12.80 21.74
N GLU A 223 -0.58 -12.35 22.28
CA GLU A 223 -0.42 -10.97 22.74
C GLU A 223 -0.48 -10.00 21.55
N LEU A 224 0.21 -10.32 20.44
CA LEU A 224 0.15 -9.57 19.19
C LEU A 224 -1.29 -9.52 18.64
N TYR A 225 -1.95 -10.67 18.59
CA TYR A 225 -3.29 -10.79 18.01
C TYR A 225 -4.36 -10.10 18.85
N GLU A 226 -4.20 -10.05 20.18
CA GLU A 226 -5.07 -9.26 21.03
C GLU A 226 -4.94 -7.75 20.78
N ILE A 227 -3.70 -7.26 20.59
CA ILE A 227 -3.44 -5.86 20.22
C ILE A 227 -4.12 -5.52 18.87
N ILE A 228 -3.91 -6.37 17.87
CA ILE A 228 -4.51 -6.18 16.54
C ILE A 228 -6.03 -6.24 16.61
N ASN A 229 -6.61 -7.22 17.31
CA ASN A 229 -8.05 -7.39 17.43
C ASN A 229 -8.72 -6.19 18.11
N ASN A 230 -8.09 -5.64 19.16
CA ASN A 230 -8.61 -4.45 19.83
C ASN A 230 -8.67 -3.22 18.91
N GLU A 231 -7.67 -3.05 18.04
CA GLU A 231 -7.70 -2.01 17.01
C GLU A 231 -8.77 -2.29 15.94
N LEU A 232 -8.88 -3.52 15.46
CA LEU A 232 -9.89 -3.90 14.47
C LEU A 232 -11.33 -3.69 14.96
N LYS A 233 -11.63 -3.97 16.24
CA LYS A 233 -12.96 -3.73 16.85
C LYS A 233 -13.43 -2.28 16.76
N THR A 234 -12.52 -1.32 16.60
CA THR A 234 -12.88 0.10 16.42
C THR A 234 -13.39 0.42 15.02
N LEU A 235 -13.18 -0.47 14.05
CA LEU A 235 -13.48 -0.26 12.64
C LEU A 235 -14.79 -0.97 12.25
N PRO A 236 -15.66 -0.34 11.45
CA PRO A 236 -16.86 -1.01 10.97
C PRO A 236 -16.48 -2.21 10.10
N SER A 237 -17.13 -3.35 10.32
CA SER A 237 -16.97 -4.53 9.48
C SER A 237 -17.57 -4.27 8.10
N SER A 238 -16.96 -4.83 7.06
CA SER A 238 -17.43 -4.67 5.67
C SER A 238 -18.78 -5.36 5.38
N GLY A 239 -19.46 -5.89 6.40
CA GLY A 239 -20.64 -6.75 6.28
C GLY A 239 -22.00 -6.05 6.36
N TYR A 240 -22.05 -4.73 6.55
CA TYR A 240 -23.31 -3.99 6.62
C TYR A 240 -23.19 -2.63 5.92
N ILE A 241 -23.39 -2.63 4.59
CA ILE A 241 -23.91 -1.49 3.83
C ILE A 241 -25.10 -1.99 3.03
#